data_AF-A0A385SPM0-F1
#
_entry.id   AF-A0A385SPM0-F1
#
_cell.length_a   1.000
_cell.length_b   1.000
_cell.length_c   1.000
_cell.angle_alpha   90.00
_cell.angle_beta   90.00
_cell.angle_gamma   90.00
#
_symmetry.space_group_name_H-M   'P 1'
#
loop_
_entity.id
_entity.type
_entity.pdbx_description
1 polymer ?
#
loop_
_entity_poly.entity_id
_entity_poly.type
_entity_poly.pdbx_seq_one_letter_code
_entity_poly.pdbx_strand_id
1 'polypeptide(L)'
;MVGFFYYLPLYLPVLRMTNQRYQAPAKDPIINCHTHIFTADHVPPWLGRTFLPLGTYFLLTTGFIVGLGKFWFMGKFMRRLRRLRRSRVSQWMYTISWAIRRTWISDFLVSTVGYWLTAHTFFYVYHVVSSVIKPNTGEKQVDDVYQWFRQSPFFMDITNPWGKVAIALIVLLFFSSGRNLILFTFKKLFRFLAMLPGPATREFLLRYINLGRFAIYSEQSRIYSRLRKQYPPGSAFVILPMDMEFMGAGKLKKEHRFKTQMQELSTIKKNHPETTFPFVFIHPERMKDTSFFDYDLIDGKVELKKACDVYRYIEKENFTGFKIYPALGYYPFDEQLLPLWRYAADHEIPIMSHCIIGTIFYRGPKLRDWNQHPVFEEVRSLAAEEEEDFGILEQPEEKKHRKPAAPTAYERFPLKMHELENKEFQRNFTHPLNYLCLLDDDHLIKVLKKATNPKTREVFGLKNGKLEYNLQRLKICLAHFGGDDEWKQYYELDRHHFVHQLTMKPDWGIDFFETDGEPRPGKIGQLWKNKVDWYSIICSLILQYPNVYADISYIVHNPEIIPLLKKTLAKENIRLRSRVLFGTDFYVVRNHKSEREMLTELQAALSEEDFDQIARTNPRDYLSRKTFHP
;
A
#
# COMPACT_ATOMS: atom_id res chain seq x y z
N MET A 1 12.49 -43.41 -52.87
CA MET A 1 12.81 -42.65 -51.65
C MET A 1 11.55 -42.54 -50.81
N VAL A 2 11.54 -43.28 -49.71
CA VAL A 2 10.76 -43.13 -48.46
C VAL A 2 9.30 -42.68 -48.57
N GLY A 3 8.42 -43.68 -48.58
CA GLY A 3 7.10 -43.60 -47.95
C GLY A 3 6.79 -44.98 -47.40
N PHE A 4 6.71 -45.14 -46.07
CA PHE A 4 6.05 -46.21 -45.31
C PHE A 4 6.44 -46.07 -43.82
N PHE A 5 5.52 -46.49 -42.92
CA PHE A 5 5.57 -46.51 -41.44
C PHE A 5 5.26 -45.14 -40.78
N TYR A 6 4.29 -44.97 -39.87
CA TYR A 6 3.78 -45.81 -38.78
C TYR A 6 2.32 -45.43 -38.44
N TYR A 7 1.50 -46.38 -38.00
CA TYR A 7 0.66 -46.28 -36.79
C TYR A 7 0.00 -47.64 -36.53
N LEU A 8 0.64 -48.48 -35.71
CA LEU A 8 0.01 -49.63 -35.06
C LEU A 8 -0.16 -49.24 -33.58
N PRO A 9 -1.38 -49.27 -32.99
CA PRO A 9 -1.54 -48.98 -31.58
C PRO A 9 -1.11 -50.20 -30.75
N LEU A 10 -0.01 -50.05 -30.02
CA LEU A 10 0.41 -50.98 -28.97
C LEU A 10 -0.62 -50.91 -27.82
N TYR A 11 -1.43 -51.96 -27.68
CA TYR A 11 -2.23 -52.21 -26.48
C TYR A 11 -1.31 -52.63 -25.33
N LEU A 12 -0.96 -51.67 -24.47
CA LEU A 12 -0.41 -51.96 -23.14
C LEU A 12 -1.58 -52.29 -22.18
N PRO A 13 -1.53 -53.38 -21.41
CA PRO A 13 -2.55 -53.69 -20.43
C PRO A 13 -2.54 -52.62 -19.33
N VAL A 14 -3.70 -51.97 -19.14
CA VAL A 14 -3.95 -51.05 -18.04
C VAL A 14 -3.87 -51.84 -16.74
N LEU A 15 -2.70 -51.79 -16.09
CA LEU A 15 -2.57 -52.14 -14.67
C LEU A 15 -3.56 -51.26 -13.90
N ARG A 16 -4.60 -51.88 -13.33
CA ARG A 16 -5.45 -51.26 -12.31
C ARG A 16 -4.55 -50.88 -11.13
N MET A 17 -3.99 -49.68 -11.16
CA MET A 17 -3.49 -49.05 -9.95
C MET A 17 -4.70 -48.86 -9.03
N THR A 18 -4.71 -49.61 -7.94
CA THR A 18 -5.57 -49.35 -6.79
C THR A 18 -5.44 -47.87 -6.44
N ASN A 19 -6.54 -47.13 -6.52
CA ASN A 19 -6.68 -45.73 -6.11
C ASN A 19 -6.50 -45.60 -4.58
N GLN A 20 -5.33 -45.94 -4.05
CA GLN A 20 -4.86 -45.33 -2.82
C GLN A 20 -4.39 -43.94 -3.22
N ARG A 21 -5.31 -42.97 -3.18
CA ARG A 21 -4.93 -41.55 -3.19
C ARG A 21 -3.91 -41.40 -2.07
N TYR A 22 -2.66 -41.13 -2.41
CA TYR A 22 -1.66 -40.68 -1.46
C TYR A 22 -2.21 -39.38 -0.85
N GLN A 23 -2.88 -39.50 0.30
CA GLN A 23 -3.26 -38.33 1.09
C GLN A 23 -1.97 -37.90 1.78
N ALA A 24 -1.26 -36.97 1.14
CA ALA A 24 -0.22 -36.23 1.85
C ALA A 24 -0.81 -35.74 3.18
N PRO A 25 -0.06 -35.79 4.29
CA PRO A 25 -0.56 -35.37 5.58
C PRO A 25 -1.18 -33.97 5.46
N ALA A 26 -2.38 -33.81 6.02
CA ALA A 26 -3.14 -32.58 5.89
C ALA A 26 -2.35 -31.43 6.52
N LYS A 27 -1.79 -30.56 5.68
CA LYS A 27 -1.10 -29.37 6.14
C LYS A 27 -2.08 -28.41 6.81
N ASP A 28 -1.60 -27.81 7.87
CA ASP A 28 -2.21 -26.70 8.57
C ASP A 28 -2.64 -25.58 7.59
N PRO A 29 -3.85 -25.00 7.65
CA PRO A 29 -4.26 -23.96 6.70
C PRO A 29 -3.30 -22.78 6.50
N ILE A 30 -3.25 -22.27 5.26
CA ILE A 30 -2.56 -21.00 4.93
C ILE A 30 -3.31 -19.86 5.60
N ILE A 31 -2.56 -18.95 6.23
CA ILE A 31 -3.09 -17.72 6.81
C ILE A 31 -2.44 -16.55 6.07
N ASN A 32 -3.26 -15.74 5.39
CA ASN A 32 -2.83 -14.44 4.89
C ASN A 32 -3.03 -13.40 6.00
N CYS A 33 -1.94 -12.89 6.56
CA CYS A 33 -1.95 -11.98 7.71
C CYS A 33 -2.30 -10.53 7.36
N HIS A 34 -2.48 -10.18 6.09
CA HIS A 34 -2.71 -8.79 5.71
C HIS A 34 -3.64 -8.69 4.51
N THR A 35 -4.92 -8.48 4.79
CA THR A 35 -5.94 -8.20 3.77
C THR A 35 -6.89 -7.09 4.19
N HIS A 36 -7.38 -6.36 3.21
CA HIS A 36 -8.41 -5.33 3.31
C HIS A 36 -9.62 -5.71 2.47
N ILE A 37 -10.80 -5.43 3.00
CA ILE A 37 -12.06 -5.66 2.28
C ILE A 37 -12.98 -4.43 2.26
N PHE A 38 -12.53 -3.29 2.80
CA PHE A 38 -13.32 -2.06 2.81
C PHE A 38 -13.65 -1.59 1.38
N THR A 39 -14.81 -0.98 1.20
CA THR A 39 -15.26 -0.46 -0.10
C THR A 39 -14.76 0.96 -0.34
N ALA A 40 -14.86 1.45 -1.58
CA ALA A 40 -14.53 2.84 -1.89
C ALA A 40 -15.45 3.85 -1.19
N ASP A 41 -16.63 3.42 -0.72
CA ASP A 41 -17.55 4.28 0.01
C ASP A 41 -17.06 4.58 1.45
N HIS A 42 -16.15 3.76 1.99
CA HIS A 42 -15.44 4.01 3.24
C HIS A 42 -14.23 4.96 3.09
N VAL A 43 -13.96 5.46 1.88
CA VAL A 43 -12.85 6.38 1.61
C VAL A 43 -13.39 7.82 1.53
N PRO A 44 -12.79 8.78 2.26
CA PRO A 44 -13.25 10.17 2.26
C PRO A 44 -13.29 10.80 0.85
N PRO A 45 -14.16 11.80 0.62
CA PRO A 45 -14.40 12.35 -0.71
C PRO A 45 -13.21 13.15 -1.28
N TRP A 46 -12.35 13.72 -0.43
CA TRP A 46 -11.27 14.63 -0.83
C TRP A 46 -9.88 14.06 -0.59
N LEU A 47 -9.65 12.79 -0.93
CA LEU A 47 -8.32 12.18 -0.79
C LEU A 47 -7.25 12.88 -1.63
N GLY A 48 -7.63 13.50 -2.75
CA GLY A 48 -6.73 14.26 -3.63
C GLY A 48 -6.42 15.68 -3.17
N ARG A 49 -6.92 16.11 -2.00
CA ARG A 49 -6.82 17.50 -1.49
C ARG A 49 -5.40 18.07 -1.47
N THR A 50 -4.40 17.24 -1.17
CA THR A 50 -2.99 17.66 -1.06
C THR A 50 -2.17 17.47 -2.33
N PHE A 51 -2.75 16.90 -3.40
CA PHE A 51 -2.03 16.54 -4.62
C PHE A 51 -2.56 17.23 -5.87
N LEU A 52 -3.85 17.55 -5.89
CA LEU A 52 -4.47 18.21 -7.01
C LEU A 52 -4.34 19.74 -6.86
N PRO A 53 -4.20 20.49 -7.97
CA PRO A 53 -4.20 21.95 -7.93
C PRO A 53 -5.37 22.50 -7.13
N LEU A 54 -5.15 23.62 -6.42
CA LEU A 54 -6.12 24.24 -5.51
C LEU A 54 -7.52 24.30 -6.14
N GLY A 55 -8.51 23.74 -5.43
CA GLY A 55 -9.91 23.73 -5.85
C GLY A 55 -10.32 22.59 -6.79
N THR A 56 -9.39 21.99 -7.55
CA THR A 56 -9.76 20.92 -8.51
C THR A 56 -10.16 19.60 -7.83
N TYR A 57 -9.72 19.37 -6.59
CA TYR A 57 -10.13 18.21 -5.80
C TYR A 57 -11.64 18.20 -5.46
N PHE A 58 -12.34 19.34 -5.52
CA PHE A 58 -13.79 19.40 -5.38
C PHE A 58 -14.53 18.82 -6.59
N LEU A 59 -13.91 18.85 -7.78
CA LEU A 59 -14.47 18.28 -9.00
C LEU A 59 -14.14 16.78 -9.10
N LEU A 60 -12.93 16.40 -8.68
CA LEU A 60 -12.43 15.02 -8.73
C LEU A 60 -12.65 14.26 -7.41
N THR A 61 -13.88 14.30 -6.88
CA THR A 61 -14.23 13.57 -5.66
C THR A 61 -14.13 12.05 -5.85
N THR A 62 -13.91 11.32 -4.76
CA THR A 62 -13.96 9.84 -4.74
C THR A 62 -15.23 9.29 -5.36
N GLY A 63 -16.39 9.85 -5.00
CA GLY A 63 -17.67 9.44 -5.57
C GLY A 63 -17.76 9.67 -7.08
N PHE A 64 -17.26 10.80 -7.59
CA PHE A 64 -17.26 11.10 -9.03
C PHE A 64 -16.40 10.13 -9.83
N ILE A 65 -15.15 9.89 -9.39
CA ILE A 65 -14.23 8.98 -10.07
C ILE A 65 -14.74 7.53 -10.03
N VAL A 66 -15.25 7.10 -8.87
CA VAL A 66 -15.90 5.79 -8.71
C VAL A 66 -17.11 5.68 -9.63
N GLY A 67 -17.93 6.73 -9.74
CA GLY A 67 -19.08 6.80 -10.64
C GLY A 67 -18.68 6.66 -12.11
N LEU A 68 -17.64 7.36 -12.55
CA LEU A 68 -17.06 7.22 -13.88
C LEU A 68 -16.53 5.80 -14.13
N GLY A 69 -15.84 5.21 -13.16
CA GLY A 69 -15.38 3.82 -13.22
C GLY A 69 -16.55 2.83 -13.36
N LYS A 70 -17.58 2.97 -12.53
CA LYS A 70 -18.82 2.17 -12.61
C LYS A 70 -19.50 2.32 -13.97
N PHE A 71 -19.60 3.54 -14.51
CA PHE A 71 -20.14 3.79 -15.84
C PHE A 71 -19.32 3.09 -16.93
N TRP A 72 -17.99 3.23 -16.89
CA TRP A 72 -17.09 2.64 -17.88
C TRP A 72 -17.07 1.12 -17.86
N PHE A 73 -17.03 0.50 -16.67
CA PHE A 73 -16.92 -0.95 -16.50
C PHE A 73 -18.28 -1.67 -16.48
N MET A 74 -19.32 -1.08 -15.88
CA MET A 74 -20.63 -1.71 -15.65
C MET A 74 -21.81 -1.06 -16.38
N GLY A 75 -21.65 0.14 -16.95
CA GLY A 75 -22.71 0.86 -17.63
C GLY A 75 -23.40 -0.04 -18.65
N LYS A 76 -24.74 -0.12 -18.61
CA LYS A 76 -25.52 -0.90 -19.60
C LYS A 76 -25.13 -0.50 -21.02
N PHE A 77 -24.89 0.79 -21.24
CA PHE A 77 -24.36 1.35 -22.49
C PHE A 77 -23.00 0.75 -22.87
N MET A 78 -21.99 0.80 -22.01
CA MET A 78 -20.64 0.26 -22.30
C MET A 78 -20.64 -1.27 -22.47
N ARG A 79 -21.46 -1.99 -21.70
CA ARG A 79 -21.69 -3.44 -21.90
C ARG A 79 -22.37 -3.72 -23.24
N ARG A 80 -23.35 -2.90 -23.65
CA ARG A 80 -24.01 -2.98 -24.96
C ARG A 80 -23.03 -2.65 -26.07
N LEU A 81 -22.16 -1.65 -25.91
CA LEU A 81 -21.08 -1.30 -26.85
C LEU A 81 -20.06 -2.44 -27.01
N ARG A 82 -19.61 -3.05 -25.90
CA ARG A 82 -18.71 -4.23 -25.93
C ARG A 82 -19.37 -5.46 -26.55
N ARG A 83 -20.68 -5.67 -26.31
CA ARG A 83 -21.46 -6.72 -26.98
C ARG A 83 -21.64 -6.43 -28.46
N LEU A 84 -21.91 -5.18 -28.86
CA LEU A 84 -22.00 -4.75 -30.26
C LEU A 84 -20.65 -4.91 -30.99
N ARG A 85 -19.54 -4.63 -30.30
CA ARG A 85 -18.19 -4.90 -30.79
C ARG A 85 -17.88 -6.41 -30.92
N ARG A 86 -18.68 -7.28 -30.29
CA ARG A 86 -18.65 -8.75 -30.42
C ARG A 86 -19.88 -9.33 -31.16
N SER A 87 -20.75 -8.49 -31.75
CA SER A 87 -22.01 -8.92 -32.36
C SER A 87 -21.88 -9.14 -33.87
N ARG A 88 -23.00 -9.55 -34.49
CA ARG A 88 -23.19 -9.64 -35.96
C ARG A 88 -22.69 -8.39 -36.69
N VAL A 89 -22.71 -7.21 -36.09
CA VAL A 89 -22.20 -5.97 -36.71
C VAL A 89 -20.68 -6.01 -36.90
N SER A 90 -19.92 -6.56 -35.93
CA SER A 90 -18.48 -6.74 -36.10
C SER A 90 -18.15 -7.79 -37.16
N GLN A 91 -18.95 -8.85 -37.26
CA GLN A 91 -18.83 -9.84 -38.33
C GLN A 91 -19.21 -9.25 -39.68
N TRP A 92 -20.30 -8.47 -39.75
CA TRP A 92 -20.78 -7.82 -40.96
C TRP A 92 -19.81 -6.73 -41.44
N MET A 93 -19.24 -5.92 -40.53
CA MET A 93 -18.17 -4.96 -40.83
C MET A 93 -16.88 -5.67 -41.30
N TYR A 94 -16.55 -6.83 -40.74
CA TYR A 94 -15.43 -7.65 -41.22
C TYR A 94 -15.71 -8.19 -42.62
N THR A 95 -16.91 -8.73 -42.88
CA THR A 95 -17.32 -9.24 -44.19
C THR A 95 -17.36 -8.13 -45.25
N ILE A 96 -17.84 -6.93 -44.91
CA ILE A 96 -17.85 -5.76 -45.79
C ILE A 96 -16.44 -5.25 -46.04
N SER A 97 -15.63 -5.08 -44.99
CA SER A 97 -14.25 -4.65 -45.16
C SER A 97 -13.44 -5.66 -45.97
N TRP A 98 -13.73 -6.96 -45.84
CA TRP A 98 -13.09 -8.01 -46.61
C TRP A 98 -13.57 -8.02 -48.07
N ALA A 99 -14.88 -7.86 -48.32
CA ALA A 99 -15.45 -7.78 -49.65
C ALA A 99 -14.98 -6.53 -50.43
N ILE A 100 -14.89 -5.39 -49.75
CA ILE A 100 -14.44 -4.11 -50.32
C ILE A 100 -12.93 -4.14 -50.59
N ARG A 101 -12.11 -4.84 -49.80
CA ARG A 101 -10.65 -4.90 -49.99
C ARG A 101 -10.17 -6.11 -50.79
N ARG A 102 -11.11 -6.82 -51.43
CA ARG A 102 -10.83 -8.05 -52.20
C ARG A 102 -10.05 -7.79 -53.50
N THR A 103 -10.12 -6.56 -54.03
CA THR A 103 -9.37 -6.16 -55.21
C THR A 103 -8.55 -4.91 -54.91
N TRP A 104 -7.38 -4.79 -55.54
CA TRP A 104 -6.47 -3.67 -55.31
C TRP A 104 -7.10 -2.30 -55.67
N ILE A 105 -7.96 -2.24 -56.70
CA ILE A 105 -8.66 -1.02 -57.13
C ILE A 105 -9.66 -0.57 -56.05
N SER A 106 -10.43 -1.50 -55.49
CA SER A 106 -11.42 -1.16 -54.47
C SER A 106 -10.76 -0.81 -53.13
N ASP A 107 -9.65 -1.45 -52.76
CA ASP A 107 -8.85 -1.06 -51.59
C ASP A 107 -8.20 0.33 -51.79
N PHE A 108 -7.72 0.65 -52.99
CA PHE A 108 -7.18 1.96 -53.34
C PHE A 108 -8.23 3.08 -53.27
N LEU A 109 -9.41 2.87 -53.85
CA LEU A 109 -10.51 3.85 -53.83
C LEU A 109 -11.01 4.10 -52.41
N VAL A 110 -11.22 3.04 -51.63
CA VAL A 110 -11.66 3.17 -50.24
C VAL A 110 -10.59 3.79 -49.36
N SER A 111 -9.31 3.48 -49.58
CA SER A 111 -8.21 4.13 -48.87
C SER A 111 -8.14 5.62 -49.20
N THR A 112 -8.29 6.00 -50.47
CA THR A 112 -8.30 7.41 -50.92
C THR A 112 -9.45 8.19 -50.28
N VAL A 113 -10.68 7.66 -50.32
CA VAL A 113 -11.85 8.25 -49.63
C VAL A 113 -11.61 8.30 -48.12
N GLY A 114 -10.98 7.28 -47.56
CA GLY A 114 -10.62 7.21 -46.14
C GLY A 114 -9.66 8.30 -45.69
N TYR A 115 -8.60 8.54 -46.45
CA TYR A 115 -7.65 9.64 -46.20
C TYR A 115 -8.34 10.99 -46.32
N TRP A 116 -9.21 11.14 -47.32
CA TRP A 116 -9.99 12.35 -47.54
C TRP A 116 -10.95 12.66 -46.37
N LEU A 117 -11.72 11.68 -45.89
CA LEU A 117 -12.60 11.82 -44.72
C LEU A 117 -11.80 12.05 -43.42
N THR A 118 -10.62 11.43 -43.32
CA THR A 118 -9.71 11.60 -42.18
C THR A 118 -9.21 13.03 -42.09
N ALA A 119 -8.81 13.64 -43.21
CA ALA A 119 -8.37 15.03 -43.26
C ALA A 119 -9.50 15.99 -42.81
N HIS A 120 -10.72 15.81 -43.32
CA HIS A 120 -11.89 16.59 -42.90
C HIS A 120 -12.16 16.45 -41.40
N THR A 121 -12.17 15.21 -40.88
CA THR A 121 -12.39 14.95 -39.46
C THR A 121 -11.29 15.57 -38.59
N PHE A 122 -10.03 15.49 -39.02
CA PHE A 122 -8.90 16.07 -38.31
C PHE A 122 -9.07 17.58 -38.16
N PHE A 123 -9.40 18.29 -39.24
CA PHE A 123 -9.60 19.74 -39.18
C PHE A 123 -10.83 20.17 -38.37
N TYR A 124 -11.93 19.41 -38.43
CA TYR A 124 -13.09 19.66 -37.57
C TYR A 124 -12.73 19.51 -36.08
N VAL A 125 -12.00 18.45 -35.72
CA VAL A 125 -11.54 18.25 -34.34
C VAL A 125 -10.54 19.34 -33.93
N TYR A 126 -9.59 19.66 -34.80
CA TYR A 126 -8.58 20.69 -34.54
C TYR A 126 -9.23 22.07 -34.29
N HIS A 127 -10.23 22.47 -35.08
CA HIS A 127 -10.92 23.75 -34.90
C HIS A 127 -11.74 23.83 -33.59
N VAL A 128 -12.36 22.71 -33.19
CA VAL A 128 -13.03 22.61 -31.88
C VAL A 128 -12.02 22.65 -30.73
N VAL A 129 -10.81 22.14 -30.94
CA VAL A 129 -9.74 22.16 -29.94
C VAL A 129 -9.11 23.54 -29.81
N SER A 130 -8.80 24.20 -30.92
CA SER A 130 -8.16 25.52 -30.93
C SER A 130 -9.09 26.66 -30.46
N SER A 131 -10.41 26.43 -30.47
CA SER A 131 -11.35 27.37 -29.83
C SER A 131 -11.32 27.33 -28.30
N VAL A 132 -10.82 26.23 -27.71
CA VAL A 132 -10.71 26.03 -26.27
C VAL A 132 -9.29 26.31 -25.76
N ILE A 133 -8.27 26.04 -26.58
CA ILE A 133 -6.85 26.21 -26.24
C ILE A 133 -6.23 27.18 -27.25
N LYS A 134 -5.69 28.32 -26.77
CA LYS A 134 -5.04 29.30 -27.65
C LYS A 134 -3.80 28.70 -28.32
N PRO A 135 -3.68 28.75 -29.65
CA PRO A 135 -2.60 28.13 -30.40
C PRO A 135 -1.22 28.76 -30.13
N ASN A 136 -0.17 27.94 -30.03
CA ASN A 136 1.23 28.39 -30.00
C ASN A 136 1.80 28.56 -31.44
N THR A 137 3.00 29.14 -31.59
CA THR A 137 3.64 29.48 -32.88
C THR A 137 3.77 28.34 -33.91
N GLY A 138 3.79 27.07 -33.48
CA GLY A 138 3.79 25.91 -34.38
C GLY A 138 2.42 25.56 -35.01
N GLU A 139 1.34 26.22 -34.59
CA GLU A 139 -0.04 25.95 -35.06
C GLU A 139 -0.45 26.83 -36.25
N LYS A 140 0.29 27.91 -36.55
CA LYS A 140 0.11 28.73 -37.76
C LYS A 140 0.21 27.90 -39.04
N GLN A 141 1.16 26.97 -39.10
CA GLN A 141 1.34 26.09 -40.26
C GLN A 141 0.15 25.15 -40.49
N VAL A 142 -0.57 24.75 -39.43
CA VAL A 142 -1.76 23.91 -39.53
C VAL A 142 -2.94 24.73 -40.04
N ASP A 143 -3.05 25.98 -39.61
CA ASP A 143 -4.05 26.93 -40.12
C ASP A 143 -3.81 27.23 -41.61
N ASP A 144 -2.56 27.40 -42.03
CA ASP A 144 -2.20 27.62 -43.45
C ASP A 144 -2.58 26.40 -44.31
N VAL A 145 -2.29 25.18 -43.84
CA VAL A 145 -2.69 23.94 -44.53
C VAL A 145 -4.22 23.78 -44.53
N TYR A 146 -4.92 24.20 -43.48
CA TYR A 146 -6.38 24.20 -43.46
C TYR A 146 -6.98 25.17 -44.47
N GLN A 147 -6.43 26.39 -44.59
CA GLN A 147 -6.90 27.35 -45.58
C GLN A 147 -6.66 26.86 -47.01
N TRP A 148 -5.47 26.30 -47.28
CA TRP A 148 -5.19 25.64 -48.56
C TRP A 148 -6.18 24.51 -48.84
N PHE A 149 -6.45 23.65 -47.84
CA PHE A 149 -7.40 22.55 -47.99
C PHE A 149 -8.82 23.05 -48.25
N ARG A 150 -9.26 24.13 -47.59
CA ARG A 150 -10.58 24.75 -47.78
C ARG A 150 -10.76 25.36 -49.17
N GLN A 151 -9.69 25.87 -49.77
CA GLN A 151 -9.68 26.42 -51.13
C GLN A 151 -9.59 25.32 -52.20
N SER A 152 -9.31 24.08 -51.80
CA SER A 152 -9.25 22.95 -52.71
C SER A 152 -10.65 22.57 -53.22
N PRO A 153 -10.80 22.15 -54.50
CA PRO A 153 -12.06 21.61 -55.03
C PRO A 153 -12.50 20.32 -54.33
N PHE A 154 -11.62 19.72 -53.52
CA PHE A 154 -11.91 18.52 -52.75
C PHE A 154 -12.45 18.82 -51.34
N PHE A 155 -12.65 20.08 -50.94
CA PHE A 155 -13.23 20.40 -49.64
C PHE A 155 -14.75 20.25 -49.64
N MET A 156 -15.28 19.52 -48.66
CA MET A 156 -16.72 19.43 -48.43
C MET A 156 -17.10 20.28 -47.23
N ASP A 157 -17.82 21.38 -47.48
CA ASP A 157 -18.32 22.24 -46.41
C ASP A 157 -19.59 21.66 -45.78
N ILE A 158 -19.41 20.94 -44.68
CA ILE A 158 -20.50 20.36 -43.91
C ILE A 158 -20.90 21.36 -42.85
N THR A 159 -21.94 22.15 -43.13
CA THR A 159 -22.44 23.18 -42.23
C THR A 159 -23.14 22.60 -41.01
N ASN A 160 -23.75 21.41 -41.13
CA ASN A 160 -24.47 20.74 -40.04
C ASN A 160 -23.50 20.10 -39.02
N PRO A 161 -23.53 20.50 -37.73
CA PRO A 161 -22.71 19.89 -36.67
C PRO A 161 -22.87 18.37 -36.54
N TRP A 162 -24.08 17.85 -36.73
CA TRP A 162 -24.34 16.40 -36.67
C TRP A 162 -23.74 15.64 -37.86
N GLY A 163 -23.61 16.29 -39.02
CA GLY A 163 -22.90 15.74 -40.18
C GLY A 163 -21.41 15.56 -39.91
N LYS A 164 -20.79 16.54 -39.23
CA LYS A 164 -19.39 16.45 -38.79
C LYS A 164 -19.17 15.29 -37.80
N VAL A 165 -20.11 15.11 -36.86
CA VAL A 165 -20.09 13.99 -35.89
C VAL A 165 -20.27 12.65 -36.60
N ALA A 166 -21.18 12.55 -37.56
CA ALA A 166 -21.40 11.33 -38.33
C ALA A 166 -20.15 10.91 -39.12
N ILE A 167 -19.48 11.84 -39.79
CA ILE A 167 -18.22 11.57 -40.50
C ILE A 167 -17.11 11.18 -39.53
N ALA A 168 -16.99 11.86 -38.39
CA ALA A 168 -16.02 11.48 -37.36
C ALA A 168 -16.26 10.04 -36.86
N LEU A 169 -17.52 9.64 -36.66
CA LEU A 169 -17.87 8.27 -36.30
C LEU A 169 -17.53 7.26 -37.40
N ILE A 170 -17.77 7.60 -38.67
CA ILE A 170 -17.39 6.76 -39.82
C ILE A 170 -15.87 6.56 -39.85
N VAL A 171 -15.08 7.63 -39.69
CA VAL A 171 -13.61 7.55 -39.63
C VAL A 171 -13.14 6.69 -38.47
N LEU A 172 -13.71 6.87 -37.28
CA LEU A 172 -13.35 6.09 -36.09
C LEU A 172 -13.70 4.61 -36.19
N LEU A 173 -14.78 4.26 -36.91
CA LEU A 173 -15.25 2.88 -37.05
C LEU A 173 -14.54 2.12 -38.18
N PHE A 174 -14.31 2.76 -39.33
CA PHE A 174 -13.88 2.07 -40.57
C PHE A 174 -12.42 2.33 -40.98
N PHE A 175 -11.79 3.42 -40.51
CA PHE A 175 -10.46 3.81 -40.98
C PHE A 175 -9.44 3.81 -39.83
N SER A 176 -8.59 2.78 -39.79
CA SER A 176 -7.60 2.59 -38.72
C SER A 176 -6.54 3.71 -38.67
N SER A 177 -6.11 4.23 -39.83
CA SER A 177 -5.17 5.36 -39.94
C SER A 177 -5.76 6.65 -39.39
N GLY A 178 -6.98 7.00 -39.80
CA GLY A 178 -7.71 8.17 -39.30
C GLY A 178 -8.06 8.07 -37.82
N ARG A 179 -8.45 6.88 -37.34
CA ARG A 179 -8.62 6.63 -35.91
C ARG A 179 -7.35 6.91 -35.12
N ASN A 180 -6.19 6.46 -35.59
CA ASN A 180 -4.91 6.69 -34.90
C ASN A 180 -4.51 8.17 -34.92
N LEU A 181 -4.74 8.89 -36.03
CA LEU A 181 -4.48 10.32 -36.14
C LEU A 181 -5.41 11.15 -35.25
N ILE A 182 -6.71 10.89 -35.25
CA ILE A 182 -7.70 11.54 -34.38
C ILE A 182 -7.35 11.27 -32.91
N LEU A 183 -7.05 10.02 -32.55
CA LEU A 183 -6.61 9.67 -31.19
C LEU A 183 -5.28 10.34 -30.84
N PHE A 184 -4.39 10.60 -31.80
CA PHE A 184 -3.17 11.36 -31.59
C PHE A 184 -3.46 12.85 -31.33
N THR A 185 -4.37 13.47 -32.07
CA THR A 185 -4.82 14.86 -31.84
C THR A 185 -5.52 14.99 -30.48
N PHE A 186 -6.40 14.04 -30.14
CA PHE A 186 -6.98 13.94 -28.81
C PHE A 186 -5.91 13.68 -27.74
N LYS A 187 -4.90 12.84 -27.98
CA LYS A 187 -3.77 12.66 -27.03
C LYS A 187 -3.00 13.94 -26.79
N LYS A 188 -2.83 14.81 -27.80
CA LYS A 188 -2.26 16.17 -27.64
C LYS A 188 -3.19 17.07 -26.80
N LEU A 189 -4.50 17.03 -27.01
CA LEU A 189 -5.50 17.71 -26.16
C LEU A 189 -5.43 17.22 -24.71
N PHE A 190 -5.32 15.90 -24.50
CA PHE A 190 -5.08 15.29 -23.20
C PHE A 190 -3.69 15.58 -22.62
N ARG A 191 -2.74 16.20 -23.34
CA ARG A 191 -1.53 16.75 -22.70
C ARG A 191 -1.87 17.90 -21.75
N PHE A 192 -3.00 18.57 -21.93
CA PHE A 192 -3.57 19.49 -20.95
C PHE A 192 -4.03 18.76 -19.68
N LEU A 193 -4.58 17.54 -19.81
CA LEU A 193 -4.78 16.63 -18.67
C LEU A 193 -3.48 15.98 -18.18
N ALA A 194 -2.42 15.97 -18.98
CA ALA A 194 -1.06 15.64 -18.55
C ALA A 194 -0.33 16.83 -17.89
N MET A 195 -0.94 18.02 -17.85
CA MET A 195 -0.58 19.08 -16.91
C MET A 195 -1.10 18.79 -15.49
N LEU A 196 -1.81 17.67 -15.28
CA LEU A 196 -2.02 17.14 -13.93
C LEU A 196 -0.66 16.69 -13.36
N PRO A 197 -0.31 17.09 -12.12
CA PRO A 197 1.08 17.27 -11.73
C PRO A 197 1.79 15.95 -11.42
N GLY A 198 2.78 15.58 -12.25
CA GLY A 198 3.85 14.64 -11.91
C GLY A 198 3.51 13.14 -11.80
N PRO A 199 4.54 12.27 -11.66
CA PRO A 199 4.41 10.82 -11.49
C PRO A 199 3.46 10.42 -10.35
N ALA A 200 3.47 11.21 -9.26
CA ALA A 200 2.62 10.98 -8.08
C ALA A 200 1.12 11.09 -8.39
N THR A 201 0.70 12.07 -9.22
CA THR A 201 -0.73 12.21 -9.59
C THR A 201 -1.18 11.08 -10.50
N ARG A 202 -0.29 10.61 -11.41
CA ARG A 202 -0.59 9.46 -12.27
C ARG A 202 -0.76 8.18 -11.46
N GLU A 203 0.15 7.92 -10.52
CA GLU A 203 0.08 6.76 -9.63
C GLU A 203 -1.18 6.81 -8.77
N PHE A 204 -1.52 7.98 -8.22
CA PHE A 204 -2.75 8.22 -7.49
C PHE A 204 -3.99 7.93 -8.33
N LEU A 205 -4.09 8.47 -9.54
CA LEU A 205 -5.22 8.24 -10.45
C LEU A 205 -5.38 6.75 -10.80
N LEU A 206 -4.27 6.04 -11.02
CA LEU A 206 -4.30 4.60 -11.26
C LEU A 206 -4.86 3.84 -10.05
N ARG A 207 -4.40 4.15 -8.84
CA ARG A 207 -4.95 3.55 -7.59
C ARG A 207 -6.43 3.90 -7.41
N TYR A 208 -6.82 5.13 -7.72
CA TYR A 208 -8.21 5.60 -7.66
C TYR A 208 -9.13 4.91 -8.66
N ILE A 209 -8.68 4.71 -9.90
CA ILE A 209 -9.41 3.96 -10.92
C ILE A 209 -9.61 2.50 -10.47
N ASN A 210 -8.62 1.93 -9.76
CA ASN A 210 -8.71 0.58 -9.24
C ASN A 210 -9.60 0.47 -8.00
N LEU A 211 -9.58 1.47 -7.10
CA LEU A 211 -10.65 1.67 -6.11
C LEU A 211 -12.01 1.68 -6.80
N GLY A 212 -12.17 2.39 -7.94
CA GLY A 212 -13.37 2.36 -8.78
C GLY A 212 -13.70 0.98 -9.39
N ARG A 213 -12.69 0.18 -9.76
CA ARG A 213 -12.85 -1.19 -10.27
C ARG A 213 -13.31 -2.16 -9.18
N PHE A 214 -12.97 -1.91 -7.91
CA PHE A 214 -13.48 -2.66 -6.75
C PHE A 214 -14.71 -2.02 -6.11
N ALA A 215 -14.98 -0.75 -6.37
CA ALA A 215 -16.22 -0.07 -6.00
C ALA A 215 -17.45 -0.66 -6.69
N ILE A 216 -17.26 -1.56 -7.65
CA ILE A 216 -18.30 -2.47 -8.18
C ILE A 216 -19.04 -3.18 -7.02
N TYR A 217 -18.37 -3.42 -5.89
CA TYR A 217 -18.98 -4.03 -4.71
C TYR A 217 -19.37 -2.94 -3.70
N SER A 218 -20.65 -2.92 -3.35
CA SER A 218 -21.22 -2.09 -2.30
C SER A 218 -21.04 -2.68 -0.89
N GLU A 219 -20.63 -3.95 -0.79
CA GLU A 219 -20.62 -4.73 0.45
C GLU A 219 -19.27 -5.44 0.64
N GLN A 220 -18.75 -5.44 1.87
CA GLN A 220 -17.50 -6.13 2.22
C GLN A 220 -17.58 -7.65 2.02
N SER A 221 -18.75 -8.25 2.24
CA SER A 221 -18.98 -9.70 2.09
C SER A 221 -18.69 -10.21 0.67
N ARG A 222 -19.00 -9.40 -0.35
CA ARG A 222 -18.74 -9.73 -1.76
C ARG A 222 -17.26 -9.68 -2.10
N ILE A 223 -16.54 -8.72 -1.53
CA ILE A 223 -15.08 -8.61 -1.67
C ILE A 223 -14.42 -9.80 -0.98
N TYR A 224 -14.83 -10.12 0.25
CA TYR A 224 -14.35 -11.28 1.00
C TYR A 224 -14.59 -12.62 0.29
N SER A 225 -15.79 -12.83 -0.28
CA SER A 225 -16.08 -14.04 -1.07
C SER A 225 -15.13 -14.20 -2.27
N ARG A 226 -14.71 -13.11 -2.90
CA ARG A 226 -13.74 -13.13 -4.02
C ARG A 226 -12.31 -13.37 -3.57
N LEU A 227 -11.92 -12.83 -2.41
CA LEU A 227 -10.64 -13.12 -1.78
C LEU A 227 -10.51 -14.62 -1.54
N ARG A 228 -11.46 -15.21 -0.81
CA ARG A 228 -11.47 -16.66 -0.50
C ARG A 228 -11.36 -17.56 -1.73
N LYS A 229 -12.07 -17.23 -2.81
CA LYS A 229 -12.07 -18.01 -4.06
C LYS A 229 -10.72 -18.01 -4.80
N GLN A 230 -9.77 -17.18 -4.40
CA GLN A 230 -8.42 -17.16 -4.99
C GLN A 230 -7.42 -18.04 -4.23
N TYR A 231 -7.80 -18.61 -3.09
CA TYR A 231 -6.96 -19.45 -2.25
C TYR A 231 -7.49 -20.90 -2.18
N PRO A 232 -6.64 -21.86 -1.80
CA PRO A 232 -7.09 -23.22 -1.49
C PRO A 232 -8.18 -23.25 -0.41
N PRO A 233 -9.08 -24.26 -0.43
CA PRO A 233 -10.06 -24.45 0.64
C PRO A 233 -9.38 -24.57 2.02
N GLY A 234 -10.02 -24.00 3.04
CA GLY A 234 -9.51 -23.98 4.41
C GLY A 234 -8.61 -22.79 4.75
N SER A 235 -8.06 -22.08 3.76
CA SER A 235 -7.25 -20.88 4.02
C SER A 235 -8.01 -19.82 4.81
N ALA A 236 -7.28 -19.13 5.68
CA ALA A 236 -7.80 -18.11 6.58
C ALA A 236 -7.18 -16.73 6.31
N PHE A 237 -7.86 -15.68 6.79
CA PHE A 237 -7.52 -14.30 6.45
C PHE A 237 -7.60 -13.40 7.68
N VAL A 238 -6.51 -12.67 7.93
CA VAL A 238 -6.53 -11.50 8.81
C VAL A 238 -7.12 -10.35 8.02
N ILE A 239 -8.21 -9.78 8.53
CA ILE A 239 -8.94 -8.71 7.87
C ILE A 239 -8.72 -7.43 8.65
N LEU A 240 -8.09 -6.47 7.98
CA LEU A 240 -7.70 -5.18 8.53
C LEU A 240 -8.69 -4.13 8.06
N PRO A 241 -9.61 -3.65 8.91
CA PRO A 241 -10.44 -2.49 8.59
C PRO A 241 -9.58 -1.23 8.50
N MET A 242 -10.15 -0.14 7.98
CA MET A 242 -9.51 1.16 7.89
C MET A 242 -10.48 2.25 8.36
N ASP A 243 -10.06 3.05 9.33
CA ASP A 243 -10.76 4.26 9.74
C ASP A 243 -10.06 5.51 9.21
N MET A 244 -10.65 6.09 8.17
CA MET A 244 -10.11 7.26 7.47
C MET A 244 -10.80 8.57 7.90
N GLU A 245 -11.68 8.55 8.92
CA GLU A 245 -12.46 9.74 9.31
C GLU A 245 -11.59 10.91 9.81
N PHE A 246 -10.43 10.61 10.40
CA PHE A 246 -9.53 11.59 11.02
C PHE A 246 -8.40 12.06 10.10
N MET A 247 -8.34 11.60 8.86
CA MET A 247 -7.21 11.88 7.97
C MET A 247 -7.23 13.28 7.33
N GLY A 248 -8.19 14.16 7.67
CA GLY A 248 -8.28 15.52 7.10
C GLY A 248 -8.77 15.60 5.64
N ALA A 249 -9.33 14.50 5.11
CA ALA A 249 -9.77 14.35 3.70
C ALA A 249 -11.29 14.52 3.48
N GLY A 250 -11.97 15.21 4.40
CA GLY A 250 -13.43 15.40 4.38
C GLY A 250 -14.18 14.34 5.18
N LYS A 251 -15.47 14.58 5.42
CA LYS A 251 -16.32 13.71 6.25
C LYS A 251 -16.97 12.61 5.41
N LEU A 252 -16.99 11.39 5.94
CA LEU A 252 -17.76 10.28 5.39
C LEU A 252 -19.27 10.46 5.64
N LYS A 253 -20.08 9.92 4.73
CA LYS A 253 -21.53 9.78 4.95
C LYS A 253 -21.79 8.83 6.12
N LYS A 254 -22.89 9.03 6.86
CA LYS A 254 -23.17 8.32 8.12
C LYS A 254 -23.19 6.80 7.93
N GLU A 255 -23.79 6.35 6.83
CA GLU A 255 -23.92 4.95 6.43
C GLU A 255 -22.58 4.26 6.12
N HIS A 256 -21.51 5.02 5.83
CA HIS A 256 -20.19 4.50 5.48
C HIS A 256 -19.13 4.79 6.55
N ARG A 257 -19.56 5.18 7.75
CA ARG A 257 -18.66 5.40 8.88
C ARG A 257 -18.09 4.09 9.40
N PHE A 258 -17.04 4.21 10.20
CA PHE A 258 -16.29 3.09 10.76
C PHE A 258 -17.19 2.05 11.46
N LYS A 259 -18.22 2.48 12.20
CA LYS A 259 -19.13 1.57 12.90
C LYS A 259 -19.89 0.64 11.96
N THR A 260 -20.37 1.12 10.80
CA THR A 260 -21.02 0.27 9.80
C THR A 260 -20.02 -0.72 9.19
N GLN A 261 -18.81 -0.25 8.87
CA GLN A 261 -17.74 -1.11 8.35
C GLN A 261 -17.45 -2.28 9.31
N MET A 262 -17.38 -2.00 10.61
CA MET A 262 -17.14 -3.01 11.62
C MET A 262 -18.32 -3.98 11.81
N GLN A 263 -19.58 -3.51 11.74
CA GLN A 263 -20.76 -4.36 11.82
C GLN A 263 -20.85 -5.39 10.67
N GLU A 264 -20.53 -4.96 9.46
CA GLU A 264 -20.40 -5.88 8.32
C GLU A 264 -19.29 -6.91 8.54
N LEU A 265 -18.16 -6.49 9.11
CA LEU A 265 -17.05 -7.38 9.43
C LEU A 265 -17.42 -8.40 10.52
N SER A 266 -18.16 -7.98 11.56
CA SER A 266 -18.73 -8.89 12.57
C SER A 266 -19.64 -9.95 11.94
N THR A 267 -20.44 -9.55 10.94
CA THR A 267 -21.31 -10.48 10.21
C THR A 267 -20.49 -11.50 9.41
N ILE A 268 -19.40 -11.06 8.77
CA ILE A 268 -18.49 -11.96 8.05
C ILE A 268 -17.81 -12.95 9.01
N LYS A 269 -17.32 -12.49 10.17
CA LYS A 269 -16.75 -13.35 11.21
C LYS A 269 -17.74 -14.41 11.70
N LYS A 270 -18.99 -14.03 11.98
CA LYS A 270 -20.05 -14.97 12.39
C LYS A 270 -20.33 -16.04 11.34
N ASN A 271 -20.31 -15.66 10.06
CA ASN A 271 -20.54 -16.61 8.96
C ASN A 271 -19.33 -17.52 8.68
N HIS A 272 -18.13 -17.11 9.08
CA HIS A 272 -16.87 -17.79 8.80
C HIS A 272 -15.90 -17.77 10.00
N PRO A 273 -16.26 -18.37 11.14
CA PRO A 273 -15.56 -18.20 12.42
C PRO A 273 -14.11 -18.71 12.39
N GLU A 274 -13.87 -19.86 11.76
CA GLU A 274 -12.55 -20.52 11.74
C GLU A 274 -11.56 -19.94 10.72
N THR A 275 -12.05 -19.19 9.72
CA THR A 275 -11.23 -18.71 8.59
C THR A 275 -11.13 -17.19 8.52
N THR A 276 -11.62 -16.49 9.54
CA THR A 276 -11.69 -15.02 9.58
C THR A 276 -11.11 -14.50 10.88
N PHE A 277 -10.04 -13.71 10.79
CA PHE A 277 -9.36 -13.10 11.92
C PHE A 277 -9.44 -11.58 11.81
N PRO A 278 -10.60 -10.98 12.14
CA PRO A 278 -10.79 -9.55 11.99
C PRO A 278 -10.02 -8.80 13.08
N PHE A 279 -9.41 -7.69 12.70
CA PHE A 279 -8.77 -6.77 13.64
C PHE A 279 -9.67 -5.57 13.88
N VAL A 280 -9.46 -4.86 15.00
CA VAL A 280 -10.11 -3.58 15.29
C VAL A 280 -9.17 -2.46 14.91
N PHE A 281 -9.61 -1.52 14.06
CA PHE A 281 -8.80 -0.34 13.76
C PHE A 281 -8.80 0.62 14.95
N ILE A 282 -7.62 1.06 15.35
CA ILE A 282 -7.41 1.95 16.48
C ILE A 282 -6.83 3.27 15.95
N HIS A 283 -7.42 4.38 16.40
CA HIS A 283 -6.97 5.73 16.10
C HIS A 283 -7.06 6.58 17.38
N PRO A 284 -6.04 7.35 17.76
CA PRO A 284 -6.03 8.10 19.03
C PRO A 284 -7.22 9.05 19.17
N GLU A 285 -7.60 9.76 18.10
CA GLU A 285 -8.82 10.60 18.12
C GLU A 285 -10.13 9.82 18.37
N ARG A 286 -10.21 8.56 17.94
CA ARG A 286 -11.39 7.73 18.23
C ARG A 286 -11.38 7.21 19.67
N MET A 287 -10.21 6.96 20.22
CA MET A 287 -10.02 6.46 21.59
C MET A 287 -10.49 7.46 22.65
N LYS A 288 -10.62 8.75 22.30
CA LYS A 288 -11.20 9.78 23.19
C LYS A 288 -12.70 9.61 23.43
N ASP A 289 -13.40 8.90 22.55
CA ASP A 289 -14.83 8.59 22.70
C ASP A 289 -14.99 7.37 23.61
N THR A 290 -15.59 7.57 24.78
CA THR A 290 -15.82 6.50 25.77
C THR A 290 -16.77 5.41 25.28
N SER A 291 -17.62 5.70 24.29
CA SER A 291 -18.43 4.67 23.63
C SER A 291 -17.58 3.74 22.77
N PHE A 292 -16.39 4.18 22.34
CA PHE A 292 -15.44 3.35 21.61
C PHE A 292 -14.48 2.61 22.54
N PHE A 293 -13.78 3.33 23.41
CA PHE A 293 -12.82 2.76 24.36
C PHE A 293 -13.00 3.37 25.74
N ASP A 294 -13.28 2.51 26.72
CA ASP A 294 -13.37 2.87 28.13
C ASP A 294 -12.94 1.66 28.97
N TYR A 295 -12.29 1.94 30.10
CA TYR A 295 -11.68 0.94 30.96
C TYR A 295 -11.68 1.38 32.42
N ASP A 296 -11.57 0.39 33.30
CA ASP A 296 -11.26 0.58 34.72
C ASP A 296 -9.87 0.00 35.01
N LEU A 297 -9.19 0.56 36.01
CA LEU A 297 -7.93 0.02 36.50
C LEU A 297 -8.23 -0.76 37.78
N ILE A 298 -8.21 -2.09 37.70
CA ILE A 298 -8.51 -2.99 38.82
C ILE A 298 -7.24 -3.80 39.10
N ASP A 299 -6.69 -3.68 40.31
CA ASP A 299 -5.45 -4.35 40.74
C ASP A 299 -4.28 -4.18 39.75
N GLY A 300 -4.10 -2.95 39.22
CA GLY A 300 -3.04 -2.63 38.27
C GLY A 300 -3.26 -3.17 36.84
N LYS A 301 -4.43 -3.76 36.56
CA LYS A 301 -4.80 -4.28 35.23
C LYS A 301 -5.86 -3.42 34.58
N VAL A 302 -5.74 -3.27 33.28
CA VAL A 302 -6.72 -2.56 32.45
C VAL A 302 -7.87 -3.53 32.16
N GLU A 303 -9.07 -3.24 32.66
CA GLU A 303 -10.28 -4.03 32.43
C GLU A 303 -11.25 -3.23 31.54
N LEU A 304 -11.64 -3.79 30.40
CA LEU A 304 -12.48 -3.07 29.44
C LEU A 304 -13.94 -2.99 29.94
N LYS A 305 -14.55 -1.81 29.85
CA LYS A 305 -15.96 -1.66 30.21
C LYS A 305 -16.86 -2.27 29.14
N LYS A 306 -17.88 -3.03 29.59
CA LYS A 306 -18.82 -3.75 28.71
C LYS A 306 -19.59 -2.89 27.72
N ALA A 307 -19.70 -1.59 27.99
CA ALA A 307 -20.43 -0.64 27.15
C ALA A 307 -19.62 -0.15 25.94
N CYS A 308 -18.29 -0.32 25.92
CA CYS A 308 -17.45 0.21 24.85
C CYS A 308 -17.33 -0.77 23.66
N ASP A 309 -17.12 -0.22 22.46
CA ASP A 309 -17.00 -1.02 21.24
C ASP A 309 -15.76 -1.94 21.23
N VAL A 310 -14.64 -1.54 21.85
CA VAL A 310 -13.43 -2.40 21.94
C VAL A 310 -13.73 -3.69 22.72
N TYR A 311 -14.40 -3.61 23.87
CA TYR A 311 -14.87 -4.79 24.61
C TYR A 311 -15.73 -5.70 23.73
N ARG A 312 -16.72 -5.10 23.05
CA ARG A 312 -17.64 -5.84 22.18
C ARG A 312 -16.89 -6.61 21.10
N TYR A 313 -15.92 -6.00 20.42
CA TYR A 313 -15.20 -6.68 19.35
C TYR A 313 -14.22 -7.72 19.88
N ILE A 314 -13.40 -7.37 20.87
CA ILE A 314 -12.27 -8.20 21.31
C ILE A 314 -12.72 -9.38 22.18
N GLU A 315 -13.55 -9.13 23.19
CA GLU A 315 -13.94 -10.13 24.18
C GLU A 315 -15.22 -10.86 23.77
N LYS A 316 -16.24 -10.13 23.31
CA LYS A 316 -17.55 -10.72 23.00
C LYS A 316 -17.62 -11.33 21.59
N GLU A 317 -17.07 -10.67 20.58
CA GLU A 317 -17.13 -11.11 19.18
C GLU A 317 -15.84 -11.84 18.72
N ASN A 318 -14.85 -11.98 19.63
CA ASN A 318 -13.59 -12.68 19.40
C ASN A 318 -12.80 -12.17 18.18
N PHE A 319 -12.71 -10.84 18.03
CA PHE A 319 -11.80 -10.20 17.08
C PHE A 319 -10.37 -10.38 17.56
N THR A 320 -9.46 -10.64 16.63
CA THR A 320 -8.16 -11.26 16.93
C THR A 320 -7.10 -10.28 17.38
N GLY A 321 -7.13 -9.03 16.88
CA GLY A 321 -6.05 -8.07 17.12
C GLY A 321 -6.43 -6.62 16.86
N PHE A 322 -5.43 -5.75 16.91
CA PHE A 322 -5.55 -4.31 16.66
C PHE A 322 -4.79 -3.89 15.41
N LYS A 323 -5.35 -2.98 14.61
CA LYS A 323 -4.68 -2.35 13.47
C LYS A 323 -4.47 -0.87 13.76
N ILE A 324 -3.25 -0.38 13.54
CA ILE A 324 -2.95 1.05 13.52
C ILE A 324 -2.33 1.47 12.18
N TYR A 325 -2.39 2.76 11.92
CA TYR A 325 -1.91 3.39 10.69
C TYR A 325 -1.31 4.77 11.01
N PRO A 326 -0.06 4.80 11.55
CA PRO A 326 0.59 6.04 11.99
C PRO A 326 0.67 7.14 10.91
N ALA A 327 0.79 6.78 9.63
CA ALA A 327 0.76 7.71 8.51
C ALA A 327 -0.51 8.59 8.44
N LEU A 328 -1.58 8.28 9.20
CA LEU A 328 -2.73 9.16 9.39
C LEU A 328 -2.49 10.34 10.35
N GLY A 329 -1.26 10.53 10.84
CA GLY A 329 -0.84 11.73 11.56
C GLY A 329 -0.74 11.56 13.07
N TYR A 330 -0.25 10.41 13.53
CA TYR A 330 -0.01 10.15 14.96
C TYR A 330 1.13 9.15 15.17
N TYR A 331 1.81 9.22 16.30
CA TYR A 331 2.87 8.28 16.65
C TYR A 331 2.29 6.98 17.26
N PRO A 332 2.92 5.82 17.07
CA PRO A 332 2.45 4.56 17.67
C PRO A 332 2.48 4.58 19.21
N PHE A 333 3.23 5.50 19.81
CA PHE A 333 3.34 5.74 21.25
C PHE A 333 2.49 6.92 21.75
N ASP A 334 1.50 7.36 20.98
CA ASP A 334 0.53 8.37 21.44
C ASP A 334 -0.11 7.96 22.78
N GLU A 335 -0.25 8.91 23.71
CA GLU A 335 -0.69 8.62 25.08
C GLU A 335 -2.09 8.00 25.16
N GLN A 336 -2.96 8.26 24.18
CA GLN A 336 -4.31 7.68 24.11
C GLN A 336 -4.28 6.19 23.77
N LEU A 337 -3.19 5.69 23.21
CA LEU A 337 -3.01 4.30 22.82
C LEU A 337 -2.39 3.46 23.94
N LEU A 338 -1.61 4.07 24.83
CA LEU A 338 -0.82 3.35 25.83
C LEU A 338 -1.64 2.45 26.77
N PRO A 339 -2.83 2.87 27.27
CA PRO A 339 -3.66 1.96 28.07
C PRO A 339 -4.11 0.71 27.31
N LEU A 340 -4.42 0.86 26.02
CA LEU A 340 -4.77 -0.28 25.17
C LEU A 340 -3.55 -1.17 24.86
N TRP A 341 -2.36 -0.59 24.73
CA TRP A 341 -1.12 -1.38 24.60
C TRP A 341 -0.78 -2.16 25.86
N ARG A 342 -1.04 -1.59 27.03
CA ARG A 342 -0.95 -2.33 28.29
C ARG A 342 -1.87 -3.54 28.29
N TYR A 343 -3.16 -3.33 27.98
CA TYR A 343 -4.14 -4.41 27.83
C TYR A 343 -3.71 -5.45 26.79
N ALA A 344 -3.24 -5.01 25.62
CA ALA A 344 -2.77 -5.90 24.57
C ALA A 344 -1.55 -6.73 25.00
N ALA A 345 -0.61 -6.17 25.75
CA ALA A 345 0.55 -6.90 26.27
C ALA A 345 0.15 -7.94 27.32
N ASP A 346 -0.80 -7.62 28.20
CA ASP A 346 -1.25 -8.54 29.26
C ASP A 346 -1.98 -9.77 28.71
N HIS A 347 -2.75 -9.55 27.65
CA HIS A 347 -3.53 -10.59 26.95
C HIS A 347 -2.83 -11.16 25.71
N GLU A 348 -1.63 -10.69 25.37
CA GLU A 348 -0.86 -11.08 24.19
C GLU A 348 -1.62 -10.88 22.86
N ILE A 349 -2.38 -9.80 22.77
CA ILE A 349 -3.17 -9.45 21.58
C ILE A 349 -2.25 -8.84 20.52
N PRO A 350 -2.24 -9.38 19.28
CA PRO A 350 -1.40 -8.87 18.20
C PRO A 350 -1.82 -7.49 17.71
N ILE A 351 -0.82 -6.66 17.42
CA ILE A 351 -0.97 -5.36 16.78
C ILE A 351 -0.34 -5.43 15.39
N MET A 352 -1.11 -5.06 14.38
CA MET A 352 -0.63 -4.82 13.03
C MET A 352 -0.44 -3.32 12.84
N SER A 353 0.74 -2.88 12.47
CA SER A 353 1.00 -1.47 12.21
C SER A 353 1.48 -1.24 10.79
N HIS A 354 0.87 -0.29 10.09
CA HIS A 354 1.36 0.13 8.77
C HIS A 354 2.77 0.73 8.90
N CYS A 355 3.77 0.15 8.22
CA CYS A 355 5.18 0.56 8.29
C CYS A 355 5.82 0.65 6.88
N ILE A 356 5.32 1.59 6.07
CA ILE A 356 5.85 1.94 4.74
C ILE A 356 5.46 3.39 4.42
N ILE A 357 6.22 4.08 3.56
CA ILE A 357 5.76 5.34 2.96
C ILE A 357 4.68 5.04 1.92
N GLY A 358 3.43 5.33 2.27
CA GLY A 358 2.27 4.95 1.50
C GLY A 358 1.62 6.10 0.73
N THR A 359 0.52 5.77 0.05
CA THR A 359 -0.31 6.75 -0.66
C THR A 359 -1.50 7.25 0.16
N ILE A 360 -1.88 6.52 1.22
CA ILE A 360 -2.91 6.94 2.18
C ILE A 360 -2.19 7.48 3.39
N PHE A 361 -2.41 8.76 3.70
CA PHE A 361 -1.78 9.47 4.81
C PHE A 361 -2.57 10.74 5.14
N TYR A 362 -2.24 11.39 6.24
CA TYR A 362 -2.88 12.62 6.72
C TYR A 362 -2.88 13.73 5.67
N ARG A 363 -4.04 14.38 5.46
CA ARG A 363 -4.29 15.45 4.46
C ARG A 363 -4.45 16.84 5.07
N GLY A 364 -4.40 16.96 6.40
CA GLY A 364 -4.46 18.25 7.07
C GLY A 364 -3.09 18.97 7.09
N PRO A 365 -3.04 20.22 7.52
CA PRO A 365 -1.77 20.94 7.66
C PRO A 365 -0.87 20.30 8.72
N LYS A 366 0.45 20.35 8.53
CA LYS A 366 1.43 19.93 9.54
C LYS A 366 1.25 20.78 10.81
N LEU A 367 1.12 20.12 11.97
CA LEU A 367 1.02 20.82 13.26
C LEU A 367 2.39 21.32 13.71
N ARG A 368 2.43 22.40 14.50
CA ARG A 368 3.70 23.00 14.98
C ARG A 368 4.53 22.02 15.80
N ASP A 369 3.87 21.23 16.64
CA ASP A 369 4.53 20.24 17.50
C ASP A 369 5.14 19.09 16.69
N TRP A 370 4.76 18.91 15.42
CA TRP A 370 5.32 17.91 14.52
C TRP A 370 6.66 18.33 13.89
N ASN A 371 7.16 19.53 14.22
CA ASN A 371 8.48 19.99 13.79
C ASN A 371 9.62 19.37 14.62
N GLN A 372 9.29 18.62 15.67
CA GLN A 372 10.25 17.93 16.52
C GLN A 372 9.73 16.52 16.87
N HIS A 373 10.65 15.57 17.06
CA HIS A 373 10.28 14.26 17.60
C HIS A 373 9.88 14.41 19.08
N PRO A 374 8.78 13.82 19.55
CA PRO A 374 8.36 13.94 20.94
C PRO A 374 9.31 13.29 21.97
N VAL A 375 10.35 12.56 21.54
CA VAL A 375 11.14 11.65 22.42
C VAL A 375 12.61 11.64 22.03
N PHE A 376 12.91 11.42 20.76
CA PHE A 376 14.30 11.37 20.29
C PHE A 376 14.97 12.73 20.30
N GLU A 377 16.26 12.69 20.58
CA GLU A 377 17.11 13.84 20.79
C GLU A 377 18.26 13.81 19.78
N GLU A 378 18.71 14.99 19.40
CA GLU A 378 20.00 15.24 18.80
C GLU A 378 20.96 15.73 19.89
N VAL A 379 22.25 15.45 19.71
CA VAL A 379 23.27 15.92 20.64
C VAL A 379 24.35 16.69 19.91
N ARG A 380 24.85 17.74 20.55
CA ARG A 380 26.05 18.47 20.15
C ARG A 380 27.13 18.23 21.20
N SER A 381 28.30 17.80 20.77
CA SER A 381 29.47 17.68 21.65
C SER A 381 29.92 19.09 22.08
N LEU A 382 30.09 19.31 23.38
CA LEU A 382 30.61 20.59 23.89
C LEU A 382 32.14 20.68 23.81
N ALA A 383 32.82 19.59 23.44
CA ALA A 383 34.28 19.49 23.38
C ALA A 383 34.87 19.59 21.96
N ALA A 384 34.03 19.73 20.92
CA ALA A 384 34.47 19.84 19.53
C ALA A 384 33.92 21.14 18.91
N GLU A 385 34.76 22.17 18.84
CA GLU A 385 34.55 23.32 17.94
C GLU A 385 34.86 22.99 16.47
N GLU A 386 35.32 21.78 16.18
CA GLU A 386 35.37 21.27 14.81
C GLU A 386 34.02 20.62 14.48
N GLU A 387 33.30 21.22 13.53
CA GLU A 387 32.17 20.61 12.85
C GLU A 387 32.61 19.23 12.31
N GLU A 388 32.26 18.14 12.99
CA GLU A 388 32.02 16.89 12.28
C GLU A 388 30.74 17.09 11.47
N ASP A 389 30.90 17.71 10.29
CA ASP A 389 29.94 17.63 9.21
C ASP A 389 29.83 16.15 8.82
N PHE A 390 28.84 15.47 9.40
CA PHE A 390 28.51 14.07 9.07
C PHE A 390 27.78 13.97 7.73
N GLY A 391 28.28 14.69 6.72
CA GLY A 391 28.12 14.31 5.33
C GLY A 391 28.79 12.95 5.10
N ILE A 392 28.20 12.16 4.21
CA ILE A 392 28.64 10.83 3.73
C ILE A 392 30.16 10.66 3.91
N LEU A 393 30.57 9.86 4.91
CA LEU A 393 31.97 9.51 5.11
C LEU A 393 32.42 8.64 3.93
N GLU A 394 32.98 9.28 2.90
CA GLU A 394 33.94 8.63 2.02
C GLU A 394 35.17 8.23 2.86
N GLN A 395 35.81 7.14 2.42
CA GLN A 395 36.75 6.31 3.17
C GLN A 395 37.76 7.08 4.02
N PRO A 396 38.07 6.63 5.26
CA PRO A 396 39.27 7.11 5.93
C PRO A 396 40.47 6.47 5.24
N GLU A 397 41.22 7.26 4.46
CA GLU A 397 42.65 7.01 4.30
C GLU A 397 43.28 6.87 5.69
N GLU A 398 44.23 5.93 5.82
CA GLU A 398 44.94 5.55 7.05
C GLU A 398 45.63 6.74 7.75
N LYS A 399 44.87 7.63 8.38
CA LYS A 399 45.38 8.48 9.44
C LYS A 399 45.30 7.68 10.72
N LYS A 400 46.46 7.37 11.32
CA LYS A 400 46.60 6.81 12.67
C LYS A 400 45.74 7.59 13.67
N HIS A 401 44.49 7.17 13.88
CA HIS A 401 43.58 7.82 14.81
C HIS A 401 43.88 7.33 16.23
N ARG A 402 44.45 8.21 17.06
CA ARG A 402 44.20 8.15 18.50
C ARG A 402 42.68 8.19 18.66
N LYS A 403 42.08 7.20 19.34
CA LYS A 403 40.67 7.27 19.74
C LYS A 403 40.46 8.59 20.52
N PRO A 404 39.70 9.57 20.00
CA PRO A 404 39.36 10.73 20.80
C PRO A 404 38.56 10.25 22.02
N ALA A 405 38.88 10.76 23.20
CA ALA A 405 38.12 10.46 24.40
C ALA A 405 36.66 10.87 24.18
N ALA A 406 35.70 10.01 24.60
CA ALA A 406 34.29 10.34 24.50
C ALA A 406 34.02 11.69 25.18
N PRO A 407 33.29 12.62 24.52
CA PRO A 407 32.95 13.91 25.11
C PRO A 407 32.33 13.74 26.50
N THR A 408 32.86 14.46 27.49
CA THR A 408 32.39 14.39 28.88
C THR A 408 31.07 15.13 29.12
N ALA A 409 30.66 15.99 28.18
CA ALA A 409 29.40 16.72 28.23
C ALA A 409 28.77 16.90 26.82
N TYR A 410 27.46 16.68 26.75
CA TYR A 410 26.65 16.85 25.54
C TYR A 410 25.54 17.85 25.81
N GLU A 411 25.32 18.75 24.86
CA GLU A 411 24.09 19.54 24.81
C GLU A 411 23.02 18.77 24.04
N ARG A 412 21.80 18.69 24.57
CA ARG A 412 20.71 17.86 24.03
C ARG A 412 19.57 18.71 23.51
N PHE A 413 19.09 18.40 22.32
CA PHE A 413 17.97 19.08 21.66
C PHE A 413 16.95 18.06 21.15
N PRO A 414 15.66 18.39 21.07
CA PRO A 414 14.70 17.55 20.36
C PRO A 414 15.10 17.34 18.89
N LEU A 415 14.99 16.11 18.39
CA LEU A 415 15.25 15.78 16.98
C LEU A 415 14.34 16.59 16.07
N LYS A 416 14.90 17.40 15.16
CA LYS A 416 14.13 18.28 14.28
C LYS A 416 13.58 17.52 13.08
N MET A 417 12.34 17.83 12.71
CA MET A 417 11.60 17.21 11.61
C MET A 417 11.34 18.23 10.51
N HIS A 418 12.16 18.18 9.46
CA HIS A 418 12.22 19.22 8.43
C HIS A 418 11.17 19.07 7.33
N GLU A 419 10.55 17.91 7.19
CA GLU A 419 9.59 17.59 6.13
C GLU A 419 8.35 18.49 6.26
N LEU A 420 7.95 19.16 5.17
CA LEU A 420 6.81 20.08 5.17
C LEU A 420 5.60 19.51 4.44
N GLU A 421 5.82 18.76 3.36
CA GLU A 421 4.74 18.20 2.58
C GLU A 421 4.12 16.97 3.27
N ASN A 422 2.80 16.82 3.16
CA ASN A 422 2.06 15.68 3.72
C ASN A 422 2.64 14.33 3.31
N LYS A 423 3.10 14.20 2.05
CA LYS A 423 3.67 12.97 1.53
C LYS A 423 4.99 12.63 2.21
N GLU A 424 5.75 13.62 2.62
CA GLU A 424 7.07 13.47 3.21
C GLU A 424 6.97 13.27 4.71
N PHE A 425 6.26 14.15 5.42
CA PHE A 425 6.20 14.09 6.88
C PHE A 425 5.44 12.87 7.41
N GLN A 426 4.70 12.13 6.57
CA GLN A 426 4.14 10.83 6.97
C GLN A 426 5.24 9.85 7.45
N ARG A 427 6.47 10.02 6.94
CA ARG A 427 7.67 9.27 7.36
C ARG A 427 7.87 9.39 8.87
N ASN A 428 7.59 10.58 9.42
CA ASN A 428 7.86 10.87 10.82
C ASN A 428 7.03 10.01 11.77
N PHE A 429 5.80 9.68 11.37
CA PHE A 429 4.93 8.80 12.15
C PHE A 429 5.19 7.32 11.89
N THR A 430 5.57 6.99 10.65
CA THR A 430 5.63 5.60 10.17
C THR A 430 6.98 4.94 10.39
N HIS A 431 8.01 5.73 10.71
CA HIS A 431 9.38 5.27 10.89
C HIS A 431 9.49 4.12 11.91
N PRO A 432 10.19 3.01 11.60
CA PRO A 432 10.30 1.85 12.48
C PRO A 432 11.02 2.16 13.81
N LEU A 433 11.89 3.17 13.86
CA LEU A 433 12.51 3.59 15.12
C LEU A 433 11.49 4.05 16.17
N ASN A 434 10.31 4.54 15.76
CA ASN A 434 9.27 4.97 16.71
C ASN A 434 8.83 3.85 17.67
N TYR A 435 8.98 2.58 17.29
CA TYR A 435 8.59 1.46 18.15
C TYR A 435 9.57 1.22 19.31
N LEU A 436 10.79 1.77 19.26
CA LEU A 436 11.69 1.78 20.42
C LEU A 436 11.04 2.51 21.61
N CYS A 437 10.16 3.50 21.35
CA CYS A 437 9.39 4.17 22.41
C CYS A 437 8.34 3.28 23.10
N LEU A 438 8.08 2.09 22.57
CA LEU A 438 7.21 1.07 23.18
C LEU A 438 8.01 -0.14 23.70
N LEU A 439 9.07 -0.52 22.98
CA LEU A 439 9.85 -1.73 23.21
C LEU A 439 10.96 -1.56 24.25
N ASP A 440 11.49 -0.35 24.39
CA ASP A 440 12.54 -0.01 25.36
C ASP A 440 11.96 0.73 26.57
N ASP A 441 12.26 0.23 27.78
CA ASP A 441 11.67 0.73 29.02
C ASP A 441 12.09 2.19 29.30
N ASP A 442 13.34 2.57 29.00
CA ASP A 442 13.82 3.94 29.20
C ASP A 442 13.11 4.94 28.27
N HIS A 443 12.89 4.56 27.00
CA HIS A 443 12.14 5.39 26.06
C HIS A 443 10.64 5.42 26.38
N LEU A 444 10.06 4.31 26.85
CA LEU A 444 8.68 4.30 27.33
C LEU A 444 8.52 5.23 28.56
N ILE A 445 9.47 5.23 29.50
CA ILE A 445 9.49 6.17 30.62
C ILE A 445 9.53 7.63 30.13
N LYS A 446 10.33 7.94 29.10
CA LYS A 446 10.36 9.29 28.50
C LYS A 446 9.00 9.69 27.92
N VAL A 447 8.30 8.76 27.25
CA VAL A 447 6.93 8.99 26.75
C VAL A 447 5.98 9.26 27.91
N LEU A 448 5.97 8.41 28.94
CA LEU A 448 5.05 8.52 30.08
C LEU A 448 5.28 9.79 30.92
N LYS A 449 6.53 10.24 31.05
CA LYS A 449 6.86 11.53 31.68
C LYS A 449 6.25 12.72 30.94
N LYS A 450 6.09 12.62 29.61
CA LYS A 450 5.48 13.65 28.76
C LYS A 450 3.96 13.51 28.60
N ALA A 451 3.38 12.37 28.99
CA ALA A 451 1.93 12.16 28.92
C ALA A 451 1.18 13.24 29.71
N THR A 452 0.11 13.79 29.15
CA THR A 452 -0.72 14.83 29.78
C THR A 452 -1.71 14.24 30.77
N ASN A 453 -2.20 13.01 30.51
CA ASN A 453 -3.16 12.34 31.36
C ASN A 453 -2.46 11.55 32.50
N PRO A 454 -2.69 11.88 33.79
CA PRO A 454 -2.08 11.15 34.90
C PRO A 454 -2.45 9.66 34.93
N LYS A 455 -3.67 9.29 34.50
CA LYS A 455 -4.12 7.89 34.43
C LYS A 455 -3.22 7.06 33.53
N THR A 456 -2.69 7.65 32.47
CA THR A 456 -1.76 6.97 31.56
C THR A 456 -0.50 6.53 32.29
N ARG A 457 0.01 7.30 33.27
CA ARG A 457 1.19 6.91 34.05
C ARG A 457 0.85 5.86 35.12
N GLU A 458 -0.34 5.97 35.69
CA GLU A 458 -0.88 5.04 36.68
C GLU A 458 -1.03 3.62 36.12
N VAL A 459 -1.48 3.48 34.87
CA VAL A 459 -1.60 2.19 34.16
C VAL A 459 -0.28 1.41 34.10
N PHE A 460 0.86 2.09 34.11
CA PHE A 460 2.19 1.47 34.08
C PHE A 460 2.86 1.42 35.47
N GLY A 461 2.18 1.91 36.51
CA GLY A 461 2.71 1.99 37.87
C GLY A 461 4.00 2.81 37.97
N LEU A 462 4.17 3.86 37.14
CA LEU A 462 5.42 4.63 37.10
C LEU A 462 5.67 5.35 38.44
N LYS A 463 6.66 4.89 39.20
CA LYS A 463 7.08 5.47 40.49
C LYS A 463 8.59 5.60 40.54
N ASN A 464 9.10 6.77 40.95
CA ASN A 464 10.54 7.06 41.06
C ASN A 464 11.36 6.72 39.79
N GLY A 465 10.75 6.89 38.62
CA GLY A 465 11.40 6.59 37.34
C GLY A 465 11.50 5.09 36.99
N LYS A 466 10.81 4.20 37.71
CA LYS A 466 10.72 2.77 37.40
C LYS A 466 9.30 2.38 37.03
N LEU A 467 9.16 1.46 36.08
CA LEU A 467 7.88 0.88 35.67
C LEU A 467 7.58 -0.34 36.53
N GLU A 468 6.36 -0.42 37.08
CA GLU A 468 5.84 -1.66 37.67
C GLU A 468 5.41 -2.62 36.57
N TYR A 469 4.89 -2.07 35.47
CA TYR A 469 4.44 -2.82 34.32
C TYR A 469 5.01 -2.25 33.02
N ASN A 470 5.47 -3.13 32.12
CA ASN A 470 6.04 -2.75 30.83
C ASN A 470 5.30 -3.42 29.65
N LEU A 471 5.86 -3.25 28.44
CA LEU A 471 5.30 -3.74 27.18
C LEU A 471 6.13 -4.85 26.53
N GLN A 472 6.99 -5.54 27.28
CA GLN A 472 7.88 -6.57 26.69
C GLN A 472 7.11 -7.73 26.01
N ARG A 473 5.86 -7.98 26.42
CA ARG A 473 4.95 -9.00 25.83
C ARG A 473 4.10 -8.48 24.66
N LEU A 474 4.25 -7.22 24.29
CA LEU A 474 3.47 -6.60 23.23
C LEU A 474 3.87 -7.18 21.86
N LYS A 475 2.93 -7.83 21.18
CA LYS A 475 3.14 -8.39 19.82
C LYS A 475 2.90 -7.31 18.76
N ILE A 476 3.93 -6.91 18.03
CA ILE A 476 3.85 -5.86 17.01
C ILE A 476 4.32 -6.41 15.66
N CYS A 477 3.48 -6.33 14.64
CA CYS A 477 3.87 -6.57 13.25
C CYS A 477 4.05 -5.24 12.52
N LEU A 478 5.25 -5.01 11.99
CA LEU A 478 5.59 -3.89 11.11
C LEU A 478 5.27 -4.29 9.67
N ALA A 479 4.09 -3.89 9.22
CA ALA A 479 3.57 -4.31 7.93
C ALA A 479 4.39 -3.78 6.77
N HIS A 480 4.43 -4.56 5.69
CA HIS A 480 5.15 -4.27 4.44
C HIS A 480 6.67 -4.28 4.55
N PHE A 481 7.21 -4.62 5.73
CA PHE A 481 8.65 -4.73 5.99
C PHE A 481 9.45 -3.50 5.51
N GLY A 482 8.89 -2.31 5.69
CA GLY A 482 9.50 -1.05 5.28
C GLY A 482 9.19 -0.59 3.85
N GLY A 483 8.75 -1.50 2.97
CA GLY A 483 8.60 -1.26 1.53
C GLY A 483 9.77 -1.80 0.70
N ASP A 484 9.51 -2.12 -0.56
CA ASP A 484 10.49 -2.69 -1.48
C ASP A 484 11.61 -1.69 -1.84
N ASP A 485 11.30 -0.39 -1.84
CA ASP A 485 12.32 0.67 -1.97
C ASP A 485 13.38 0.63 -0.85
N GLU A 486 13.00 0.26 0.38
CA GLU A 486 13.92 0.17 1.52
C GLU A 486 14.78 -1.10 1.45
N TRP A 487 14.25 -2.18 0.87
CA TRP A 487 15.02 -3.41 0.59
C TRP A 487 16.06 -3.17 -0.51
N LYS A 488 15.73 -2.34 -1.49
CA LYS A 488 16.68 -1.91 -2.52
C LYS A 488 17.76 -1.01 -1.92
N GLN A 489 17.40 -0.08 -1.05
CA GLN A 489 18.36 0.78 -0.33
C GLN A 489 19.38 -0.03 0.49
N TYR A 490 18.99 -1.16 1.09
CA TYR A 490 19.94 -2.05 1.77
C TYR A 490 21.12 -2.47 0.87
N TYR A 491 20.87 -2.74 -0.41
CA TYR A 491 21.93 -3.06 -1.37
C TYR A 491 22.73 -1.82 -1.81
N GLU A 492 22.10 -0.66 -1.90
CA GLU A 492 22.74 0.61 -2.32
C GLU A 492 23.61 1.21 -1.21
N LEU A 493 23.31 0.93 0.05
CA LEU A 493 24.02 1.40 1.24
C LEU A 493 25.08 0.41 1.75
N ASP A 494 25.65 -0.42 0.86
CA ASP A 494 26.64 -1.46 1.18
C ASP A 494 27.87 -0.95 1.94
N ARG A 495 28.27 0.31 1.71
CA ARG A 495 29.38 0.99 2.40
C ARG A 495 28.96 1.77 3.65
N HIS A 496 27.67 1.84 3.97
CA HIS A 496 27.19 2.59 5.12
C HIS A 496 27.43 1.80 6.42
N HIS A 497 28.20 2.37 7.35
CA HIS A 497 28.65 1.66 8.56
C HIS A 497 27.51 1.07 9.42
N PHE A 498 26.37 1.76 9.56
CA PHE A 498 25.20 1.21 10.27
C PHE A 498 24.62 -0.02 9.58
N VAL A 499 24.42 0.02 8.26
CA VAL A 499 23.84 -1.09 7.48
C VAL A 499 24.76 -2.32 7.53
N HIS A 500 26.07 -2.10 7.49
CA HIS A 500 27.07 -3.16 7.61
C HIS A 500 26.99 -3.93 8.94
N GLN A 501 26.43 -3.35 10.01
CA GLN A 501 26.26 -4.06 11.29
C GLN A 501 25.33 -5.26 11.18
N LEU A 502 24.31 -5.23 10.32
CA LEU A 502 23.44 -6.39 10.11
C LEU A 502 24.21 -7.58 9.52
N THR A 503 25.22 -7.31 8.68
CA THR A 503 26.10 -8.34 8.12
C THR A 503 27.14 -8.80 9.14
N MET A 504 27.71 -7.89 9.94
CA MET A 504 28.75 -8.21 10.92
C MET A 504 28.22 -8.86 12.21
N LYS A 505 26.98 -8.54 12.60
CA LYS A 505 26.31 -9.00 13.81
C LYS A 505 24.95 -9.63 13.46
N PRO A 506 24.90 -10.77 12.76
CA PRO A 506 23.65 -11.34 12.22
C PRO A 506 22.61 -11.69 13.30
N ASP A 507 23.04 -11.95 14.54
CA ASP A 507 22.15 -12.28 15.66
C ASP A 507 21.62 -11.05 16.43
N TRP A 508 22.08 -9.84 16.09
CA TRP A 508 21.75 -8.60 16.83
C TRP A 508 21.33 -7.43 15.93
N GLY A 509 22.03 -7.23 14.80
CA GLY A 509 21.82 -6.12 13.89
C GLY A 509 22.45 -4.81 14.36
N ILE A 510 21.78 -3.70 14.03
CA ILE A 510 22.17 -2.34 14.38
C ILE A 510 22.01 -2.14 15.88
N ASP A 511 23.08 -1.70 16.53
CA ASP A 511 22.97 -1.22 17.89
C ASP A 511 22.28 0.16 17.91
N PHE A 512 21.16 0.31 18.62
CA PHE A 512 20.41 1.57 18.66
C PHE A 512 20.95 2.59 19.66
N PHE A 513 21.75 2.17 20.65
CA PHE A 513 22.07 2.99 21.82
C PHE A 513 23.58 3.17 22.06
N GLU A 514 24.42 2.21 21.67
CA GLU A 514 25.83 2.14 22.03
C GLU A 514 26.75 2.08 20.81
N THR A 515 27.90 2.74 20.85
CA THR A 515 28.97 2.57 19.85
C THR A 515 30.17 1.94 20.54
N ASP A 516 30.66 0.83 20.00
CA ASP A 516 31.79 0.07 20.56
C ASP A 516 31.62 -0.34 22.04
N GLY A 517 30.38 -0.61 22.46
CA GLY A 517 30.03 -1.01 23.83
C GLY A 517 29.86 0.14 24.81
N GLU A 518 29.92 1.39 24.34
CA GLU A 518 29.73 2.58 25.17
C GLU A 518 28.44 3.33 24.78
N PRO A 519 27.59 3.74 25.75
CA PRO A 519 26.40 4.53 25.47
C PRO A 519 26.70 5.80 24.69
N ARG A 520 25.98 5.99 23.58
CA ARG A 520 26.12 7.18 22.72
C ARG A 520 24.82 7.99 22.71
N PRO A 521 24.74 9.08 23.51
CA PRO A 521 23.59 9.98 23.48
C PRO A 521 23.28 10.46 22.06
N GLY A 522 21.99 10.56 21.71
CA GLY A 522 21.54 11.03 20.40
C GLY A 522 21.75 10.06 19.23
N LYS A 523 22.25 8.84 19.45
CA LYS A 523 22.48 7.85 18.39
C LYS A 523 21.22 7.52 17.57
N ILE A 524 20.05 7.41 18.20
CA ILE A 524 18.78 7.22 17.47
C ILE A 524 18.51 8.37 16.50
N GLY A 525 18.76 9.62 16.94
CA GLY A 525 18.66 10.79 16.07
C GLY A 525 19.64 10.75 14.90
N GLN A 526 20.84 10.21 15.11
CA GLN A 526 21.83 9.98 14.03
C GLN A 526 21.36 8.91 13.04
N LEU A 527 20.86 7.76 13.54
CA LEU A 527 20.29 6.70 12.69
C LEU A 527 19.15 7.24 11.82
N TRP A 528 18.31 8.10 12.40
CA TRP A 528 17.22 8.75 11.70
C TRP A 528 17.71 9.68 10.59
N LYS A 529 18.65 10.60 10.90
CA LYS A 529 19.17 11.60 9.95
C LYS A 529 20.02 11.00 8.84
N ASN A 530 20.80 9.97 9.15
CA ASN A 530 21.67 9.29 8.19
C ASN A 530 20.90 8.36 7.24
N LYS A 531 19.56 8.37 7.30
CA LYS A 531 18.66 7.63 6.40
C LYS A 531 19.03 6.15 6.30
N VAL A 532 19.28 5.52 7.44
CA VAL A 532 19.46 4.06 7.49
C VAL A 532 18.20 3.38 6.98
N ASP A 533 18.37 2.37 6.13
CA ASP A 533 17.27 1.68 5.48
C ASP A 533 16.36 0.98 6.51
N TRP A 534 15.06 0.97 6.22
CA TRP A 534 14.07 0.41 7.14
C TRP A 534 14.14 -1.11 7.21
N TYR A 535 14.64 -1.79 6.18
CA TYR A 535 14.84 -3.24 6.23
C TYR A 535 15.82 -3.62 7.34
N SER A 536 16.98 -2.94 7.41
CA SER A 536 18.00 -3.15 8.43
C SER A 536 17.49 -2.81 9.83
N ILE A 537 16.75 -1.71 9.97
CA ILE A 537 16.16 -1.31 11.27
C ILE A 537 15.14 -2.36 11.72
N ILE A 538 14.22 -2.78 10.85
CA ILE A 538 13.19 -3.77 11.20
C ILE A 538 13.82 -5.12 11.53
N CYS A 539 14.81 -5.58 10.77
CA CYS A 539 15.54 -6.80 11.10
C CYS A 539 16.18 -6.70 12.49
N SER A 540 16.82 -5.58 12.80
CA SER A 540 17.45 -5.34 14.11
C SER A 540 16.43 -5.31 15.24
N LEU A 541 15.24 -4.72 15.03
CA LEU A 541 14.14 -4.75 16.00
C LEU A 541 13.64 -6.18 16.24
N ILE A 542 13.50 -7.01 15.20
CA ILE A 542 13.10 -8.42 15.33
C ILE A 542 14.16 -9.22 16.09
N LEU A 543 15.45 -8.98 15.81
CA LEU A 543 16.56 -9.67 16.46
C LEU A 543 16.65 -9.33 17.96
N GLN A 544 16.42 -8.06 18.32
CA GLN A 544 16.56 -7.56 19.70
C GLN A 544 15.29 -7.74 20.54
N TYR A 545 14.10 -7.72 19.92
CA TYR A 545 12.81 -7.79 20.61
C TYR A 545 11.95 -8.97 20.11
N PRO A 546 11.77 -10.04 20.92
CA PRO A 546 11.24 -11.33 20.44
C PRO A 546 9.77 -11.31 20.00
N ASN A 547 9.02 -10.25 20.33
CA ASN A 547 7.61 -10.08 19.99
C ASN A 547 7.38 -9.11 18.81
N VAL A 548 8.44 -8.71 18.11
CA VAL A 548 8.37 -7.94 16.88
C VAL A 548 8.34 -8.87 15.67
N TYR A 549 7.43 -8.58 14.75
CA TYR A 549 7.19 -9.29 13.50
C TYR A 549 7.23 -8.29 12.34
N ALA A 550 7.35 -8.81 11.13
CA ALA A 550 7.10 -8.04 9.91
C ALA A 550 6.38 -8.91 8.89
N ASP A 551 5.52 -8.30 8.06
CA ASP A 551 4.88 -9.00 6.96
C ASP A 551 5.42 -8.53 5.61
N ILE A 552 5.37 -9.40 4.60
CA ILE A 552 5.79 -9.09 3.22
C ILE A 552 4.64 -8.58 2.35
N SER A 553 3.53 -8.14 2.96
CA SER A 553 2.39 -7.63 2.21
C SER A 553 2.74 -6.36 1.46
N TYR A 554 2.00 -6.04 0.40
CA TYR A 554 2.31 -4.97 -0.55
C TYR A 554 3.61 -5.20 -1.36
N ILE A 555 4.71 -5.68 -0.77
CA ILE A 555 6.00 -5.88 -1.46
C ILE A 555 6.11 -7.21 -2.21
N VAL A 556 5.33 -8.23 -1.82
CA VAL A 556 5.36 -9.59 -2.40
C VAL A 556 5.19 -9.66 -3.93
N HIS A 557 4.60 -8.64 -4.54
CA HIS A 557 4.41 -8.59 -6.00
C HIS A 557 5.73 -8.32 -6.75
N ASN A 558 6.74 -7.76 -6.09
CA ASN A 558 8.01 -7.36 -6.69
C ASN A 558 8.99 -8.54 -6.65
N PRO A 559 9.45 -9.08 -7.79
CA PRO A 559 10.39 -10.21 -7.79
C PRO A 559 11.78 -9.84 -7.22
N GLU A 560 12.14 -8.55 -7.16
CA GLU A 560 13.45 -8.09 -6.68
C GLU A 560 13.66 -8.37 -5.18
N ILE A 561 12.58 -8.52 -4.39
CA ILE A 561 12.71 -8.82 -2.95
C ILE A 561 13.12 -10.28 -2.69
N ILE A 562 12.90 -11.19 -3.63
CA ILE A 562 13.00 -12.65 -3.41
C ILE A 562 14.39 -13.09 -2.93
N PRO A 563 15.52 -12.64 -3.50
CA PRO A 563 16.85 -13.04 -3.03
C PRO A 563 17.09 -12.65 -1.57
N LEU A 564 16.73 -11.41 -1.20
CA LEU A 564 16.90 -10.93 0.17
C LEU A 564 15.96 -11.67 1.12
N LEU A 565 14.72 -11.95 0.70
CA LEU A 565 13.75 -12.71 1.49
C LEU A 565 14.26 -14.12 1.79
N LYS A 566 14.85 -14.81 0.80
CA LYS A 566 15.48 -16.12 1.03
C LYS A 566 16.62 -16.03 2.04
N LYS A 567 17.45 -14.98 1.97
CA LYS A 567 18.50 -14.74 2.95
C LYS A 567 17.91 -14.49 4.35
N THR A 568 16.88 -13.66 4.48
CA THR A 568 16.18 -13.40 5.75
C THR A 568 15.58 -14.68 6.34
N LEU A 569 15.06 -15.57 5.49
CA LEU A 569 14.45 -16.83 5.88
C LEU A 569 15.46 -17.98 6.03
N ALA A 570 16.76 -17.76 5.80
CA ALA A 570 17.75 -18.83 5.88
C ALA A 570 17.73 -19.51 7.26
N LYS A 571 18.09 -20.80 7.32
CA LYS A 571 17.90 -21.63 8.52
C LYS A 571 18.73 -21.16 9.71
N GLU A 572 19.87 -20.55 9.43
CA GLU A 572 20.75 -19.88 10.38
C GLU A 572 20.09 -18.66 11.03
N ASN A 573 19.18 -17.97 10.33
CA ASN A 573 18.52 -16.76 10.81
C ASN A 573 17.26 -17.10 11.64
N ILE A 574 17.43 -17.91 12.69
CA ILE A 574 16.33 -18.51 13.47
C ILE A 574 15.30 -17.46 13.92
N ARG A 575 15.77 -16.35 14.50
CA ARG A 575 14.89 -15.26 14.99
C ARG A 575 14.14 -14.59 13.85
N LEU A 576 14.83 -14.11 12.82
CA LEU A 576 14.20 -13.46 11.66
C LEU A 576 13.18 -14.40 10.99
N ARG A 577 13.61 -15.64 10.68
CA ARG A 577 12.78 -16.68 10.05
C ARG A 577 11.46 -16.90 10.79
N SER A 578 11.48 -16.89 12.12
CA SER A 578 10.29 -17.12 12.97
C SER A 578 9.35 -15.91 13.10
N ARG A 579 9.69 -14.76 12.49
CA ARG A 579 9.00 -13.48 12.67
C ARG A 579 8.57 -12.80 11.38
N VAL A 580 8.82 -13.43 10.23
CA VAL A 580 8.30 -12.99 8.93
C VAL A 580 6.93 -13.61 8.66
N LEU A 581 5.94 -12.79 8.29
CA LEU A 581 4.57 -13.21 8.03
C LEU A 581 4.21 -13.07 6.54
N PHE A 582 3.48 -14.03 6.00
CA PHE A 582 2.86 -13.91 4.69
C PHE A 582 1.64 -12.98 4.75
N GLY A 583 1.61 -12.00 3.86
CA GLY A 583 0.45 -11.15 3.61
C GLY A 583 0.48 -10.63 2.18
N THR A 584 -0.64 -10.13 1.66
CA THR A 584 -0.70 -9.61 0.28
C THR A 584 -1.07 -8.14 0.18
N ASP A 585 -1.71 -7.56 1.19
CA ASP A 585 -2.32 -6.22 1.10
C ASP A 585 -3.44 -6.19 0.05
N PHE A 586 -4.20 -7.30 -0.02
CA PHE A 586 -5.39 -7.39 -0.86
C PHE A 586 -6.37 -6.27 -0.48
N TYR A 587 -7.08 -5.62 -1.39
CA TYR A 587 -6.98 -5.65 -2.84
C TYR A 587 -6.12 -4.51 -3.39
N VAL A 588 -5.41 -3.77 -2.53
CA VAL A 588 -4.67 -2.56 -2.91
C VAL A 588 -3.55 -2.91 -3.88
N VAL A 589 -2.83 -4.02 -3.64
CA VAL A 589 -1.77 -4.52 -4.53
C VAL A 589 -2.28 -5.13 -5.84
N ARG A 590 -3.60 -5.31 -6.00
CA ARG A 590 -4.19 -5.99 -7.18
C ARG A 590 -3.95 -5.25 -8.50
N ASN A 591 -3.43 -4.03 -8.42
CA ASN A 591 -2.99 -3.24 -9.56
C ASN A 591 -1.74 -3.84 -10.22
N HIS A 592 -0.95 -4.57 -9.44
CA HIS A 592 0.27 -5.24 -9.87
C HIS A 592 -0.04 -6.68 -10.29
N LYS A 593 -0.60 -7.50 -9.39
CA LYS A 593 -0.83 -8.94 -9.62
C LYS A 593 -2.11 -9.45 -8.94
N SER A 594 -2.65 -10.56 -9.42
CA SER A 594 -3.78 -11.22 -8.72
C SER A 594 -3.31 -12.01 -7.49
N GLU A 595 -4.20 -12.28 -6.52
CA GLU A 595 -3.83 -13.09 -5.34
C GLU A 595 -3.29 -14.46 -5.72
N ARG A 596 -3.93 -15.09 -6.71
CA ARG A 596 -3.54 -16.41 -7.22
C ARG A 596 -2.16 -16.37 -7.86
N GLU A 597 -1.85 -15.30 -8.60
CA GLU A 597 -0.55 -15.10 -9.23
C GLU A 597 0.55 -14.87 -8.18
N MET A 598 0.34 -13.95 -7.23
CA MET A 598 1.31 -13.72 -6.14
C MET A 598 1.55 -14.98 -5.31
N LEU A 599 0.51 -15.73 -4.99
CA LEU A 599 0.64 -17.00 -4.27
C LEU A 599 1.46 -18.02 -5.08
N THR A 600 1.17 -18.16 -6.38
CA THR A 600 1.86 -19.13 -7.26
C THR A 600 3.34 -18.75 -7.42
N GLU A 601 3.64 -17.47 -7.66
CA GLU A 601 5.00 -16.99 -7.81
C GLU A 601 5.80 -17.14 -6.53
N LEU A 602 5.22 -16.78 -5.37
CA LEU A 602 5.91 -16.92 -4.09
C LEU A 602 6.19 -18.39 -3.75
N GLN A 603 5.24 -19.28 -4.00
CA GLN A 603 5.42 -20.73 -3.81
C GLN A 603 6.46 -21.33 -4.78
N ALA A 604 6.56 -20.81 -5.99
CA ALA A 604 7.60 -21.22 -6.94
C ALA A 604 8.98 -20.65 -6.57
N ALA A 605 9.01 -19.46 -5.96
CA ALA A 605 10.23 -18.79 -5.57
C ALA A 605 10.84 -19.40 -4.29
N LEU A 606 10.03 -19.72 -3.28
CA LEU A 606 10.47 -20.22 -1.98
C LEU A 606 10.50 -21.76 -1.93
N SER A 607 11.26 -22.32 -0.99
CA SER A 607 11.10 -23.73 -0.65
C SER A 607 9.74 -23.97 0.04
N GLU A 608 9.25 -25.21 0.00
CA GLU A 608 8.00 -25.58 0.68
C GLU A 608 8.07 -25.31 2.18
N GLU A 609 9.23 -25.55 2.80
CA GLU A 609 9.50 -25.29 4.21
C GLU A 609 9.44 -23.78 4.52
N ASP A 610 10.08 -22.93 3.71
CA ASP A 610 10.10 -21.49 3.91
C ASP A 610 8.72 -20.86 3.73
N PHE A 611 7.98 -21.31 2.71
CA PHE A 611 6.61 -20.86 2.50
C PHE A 611 5.70 -21.28 3.66
N ASP A 612 5.79 -22.53 4.12
CA ASP A 612 5.00 -23.02 5.25
C ASP A 612 5.37 -22.27 6.55
N GLN A 613 6.64 -21.92 6.75
CA GLN A 613 7.08 -21.12 7.89
C GLN A 613 6.33 -19.78 7.95
N ILE A 614 6.34 -19.00 6.87
CA ILE A 614 5.76 -17.64 6.87
C ILE A 614 4.23 -17.63 6.70
N ALA A 615 3.66 -18.67 6.09
CA ALA A 615 2.23 -18.70 5.73
C ALA A 615 1.39 -19.64 6.60
N ARG A 616 2.02 -20.48 7.44
CA ARG A 616 1.30 -21.41 8.33
C ARG A 616 1.81 -21.29 9.77
N THR A 617 3.11 -21.46 10.00
CA THR A 617 3.67 -21.54 11.35
C THR A 617 3.68 -20.19 12.05
N ASN A 618 4.39 -19.20 11.50
CA ASN A 618 4.54 -17.87 12.13
C ASN A 618 3.20 -17.15 12.33
N PRO A 619 2.23 -17.19 11.38
CA PRO A 619 0.91 -16.61 11.59
C PRO A 619 0.17 -17.16 12.82
N ARG A 620 0.29 -18.45 13.12
CA ARG A 620 -0.36 -19.04 14.30
C ARG A 620 0.26 -18.55 15.60
N ASP A 621 1.59 -18.44 15.65
CA ASP A 621 2.33 -17.89 16.79
C ASP A 621 1.96 -16.41 17.01
N TYR A 622 1.96 -15.61 15.94
CA TYR A 622 1.58 -14.21 15.97
C TYR A 622 0.14 -13.99 16.44
N LEU A 623 -0.82 -14.79 15.94
CA LEU A 623 -2.24 -14.66 16.27
C LEU A 623 -2.63 -15.34 17.60
N SER A 624 -1.74 -16.12 18.21
CA SER A 624 -1.98 -16.72 19.52
C SER A 624 -2.11 -15.64 20.59
N ARG A 625 -3.07 -15.79 21.50
CA ARG A 625 -3.31 -14.86 22.62
C ARG A 625 -3.93 -15.61 23.80
N LYS A 626 -3.89 -15.01 24.99
CA LYS A 626 -4.57 -15.58 26.16
C LYS A 626 -6.08 -15.54 25.96
N THR A 627 -6.75 -16.65 26.26
CA THR A 627 -8.21 -16.70 26.23
C THR A 627 -8.80 -15.91 27.40
N PHE A 628 -9.83 -15.12 27.14
CA PHE A 628 -10.66 -14.54 28.20
C PHE A 628 -11.43 -15.67 28.86
N HIS A 629 -11.07 -16.06 30.08
CA HIS A 629 -11.86 -17.03 30.84
C HIS A 629 -13.21 -16.38 31.21
N PRO A 630 -14.35 -17.05 30.98
CA PRO A 630 -15.67 -16.53 31.35
C PRO A 630 -15.86 -16.44 32.86
#